data_AF-A0A848IU54-F1
#
_entry.id   AF-A0A848IU54-F1
#
_cell.length_a   1.000
_cell.length_b   1.000
_cell.length_c   1.000
_cell.angle_alpha   90.00
_cell.angle_beta   90.00
_cell.angle_gamma   90.00
#
_symmetry.space_group_name_H-M   'P 1'
#
loop_
_entity.id
_entity.type
_entity.pdbx_description
1 polymer ?
#
loop_
_entity_poly.entity_id
_entity_poly.type
_entity_poly.pdbx_seq_one_letter_code
_entity_poly.pdbx_strand_id
1 'polypeptide(L)'
;MRESSKGVDASSHLPGGRESGKRVIATADVARMSGGALADYRVALKDEVLGEVDEPVMVRSYPRWAGRVWDLVTRCLATALNQGREELPSRPAKPEVPVRMNDAGFRYARLGEIPEPARTFFGRTLGGSGIPDRGCAYAHDWFNFLNGQR
;
A
#
# COMPACT_ATOMS: atom_id res chain seq x y z
N MET A 1 19.43 26.54 -40.97
CA MET A 1 20.14 26.79 -39.69
C MET A 1 19.09 27.23 -38.67
N ARG A 2 18.75 26.31 -37.73
CA ARG A 2 17.90 26.44 -36.53
C ARG A 2 16.48 27.02 -36.66
N GLU A 3 15.50 26.14 -36.87
CA GLU A 3 14.17 26.29 -36.30
C GLU A 3 14.14 25.60 -34.93
N SER A 4 13.93 26.40 -33.88
CA SER A 4 13.73 25.95 -32.52
C SER A 4 12.34 25.32 -32.39
N SER A 5 12.25 23.98 -32.42
CA SER A 5 11.06 23.27 -31.97
C SER A 5 10.98 23.36 -30.44
N LYS A 6 10.04 24.17 -29.95
CA LYS A 6 9.56 24.12 -28.56
C LYS A 6 8.92 22.74 -28.34
N GLY A 7 9.55 21.92 -27.52
CA GLY A 7 8.93 20.73 -26.96
C GLY A 7 7.71 21.16 -26.14
N VAL A 8 6.54 20.75 -26.59
CA VAL A 8 5.30 20.88 -25.82
C VAL A 8 5.36 19.83 -24.73
N ASP A 9 5.62 20.29 -23.51
CA ASP A 9 5.44 19.53 -22.27
C ASP A 9 3.94 19.28 -22.10
N ALA A 10 3.46 18.20 -22.72
CA ALA A 10 2.13 17.66 -22.48
C ALA A 10 2.19 16.86 -21.17
N SER A 11 2.34 17.58 -20.05
CA SER A 11 1.98 17.09 -18.73
C SER A 11 0.46 16.85 -18.69
N SER A 12 0.05 15.71 -19.27
CA SER A 12 -1.31 15.20 -19.18
C SER A 12 -1.55 14.73 -17.75
N HIS A 13 -2.12 15.62 -16.95
CA HIS A 13 -2.63 15.29 -15.64
C HIS A 13 -3.84 14.34 -15.78
N LEU A 14 -3.69 13.09 -15.29
CA LEU A 14 -4.67 12.15 -14.67
C LEU A 14 -4.31 10.67 -15.03
N PRO A 15 -4.33 9.69 -14.10
CA PRO A 15 -5.24 9.52 -12.97
C PRO A 15 -4.52 9.34 -11.63
N GLY A 16 -3.65 10.27 -11.25
CA GLY A 16 -3.27 10.42 -9.84
C GLY A 16 -4.45 11.06 -9.12
N GLY A 17 -5.43 10.28 -8.68
CA GLY A 17 -6.58 10.77 -7.92
C GLY A 17 -6.10 11.60 -6.73
N ARG A 18 -6.08 12.91 -6.88
CA ARG A 18 -5.82 13.84 -5.78
C ARG A 18 -7.16 14.16 -5.15
N GLU A 19 -7.57 13.33 -4.20
CA GLU A 19 -8.65 13.69 -3.31
C GLU A 19 -8.09 14.67 -2.26
N SER A 20 -8.24 15.96 -2.53
CA SER A 20 -7.92 17.03 -1.59
C SER A 20 -8.74 16.83 -0.31
N GLY A 21 -8.11 16.36 0.76
CA GLY A 21 -8.70 16.28 2.10
C GLY A 21 -9.02 14.88 2.62
N LYS A 22 -8.78 13.80 1.87
CA LYS A 22 -8.87 12.42 2.37
C LYS A 22 -7.52 11.73 2.36
N ARG A 23 -7.24 10.92 3.39
CA ARG A 23 -6.00 10.14 3.51
C ARG A 23 -6.06 8.97 2.51
N VAL A 24 -5.31 9.07 1.42
CA VAL A 24 -5.12 7.99 0.45
C VAL A 24 -4.12 7.00 1.03
N ILE A 25 -4.56 5.76 1.27
CA ILE A 25 -3.70 4.71 1.83
C ILE A 25 -2.94 3.93 0.74
N ALA A 26 -3.51 3.83 -0.46
CA ALA A 26 -2.90 3.20 -1.62
C ALA A 26 -3.60 3.66 -2.91
N THR A 27 -2.92 3.51 -4.04
CA THR A 27 -3.41 3.77 -5.40
C THR A 27 -3.20 2.53 -6.26
N ALA A 28 -4.15 2.23 -7.14
CA ALA A 28 -4.02 1.18 -8.14
C ALA A 28 -4.17 1.78 -9.55
N ASP A 29 -3.14 1.60 -10.38
CA ASP A 29 -3.16 1.99 -11.79
C ASP A 29 -3.58 0.79 -12.64
N VAL A 30 -4.71 0.92 -13.34
CA VAL A 30 -5.28 -0.14 -14.19
C VAL A 30 -5.20 0.29 -15.65
N ALA A 31 -4.36 -0.40 -16.41
CA ALA A 31 -4.14 -0.15 -17.83
C ALA A 31 -4.69 -1.31 -18.67
N ARG A 32 -5.45 -0.99 -19.71
CA ARG A 32 -5.90 -2.00 -20.69
C ARG A 32 -4.75 -2.33 -21.65
N MET A 33 -4.40 -3.61 -21.76
CA MET A 33 -3.30 -4.08 -22.61
C MET A 33 -3.77 -4.64 -23.95
N SER A 34 -4.95 -5.30 -23.97
CA SER A 34 -5.52 -5.88 -25.17
C SER A 34 -7.02 -5.58 -25.28
N GLY A 35 -7.59 -5.74 -26.48
CA GLY A 35 -8.98 -5.41 -26.73
C GLY A 35 -9.77 -6.45 -27.50
N GLY A 36 -11.09 -6.31 -27.43
CA GLY A 36 -12.05 -7.30 -27.93
C GLY A 36 -13.23 -7.44 -26.97
N ALA A 37 -14.01 -8.52 -27.15
CA ALA A 37 -15.05 -8.94 -26.21
C ALA A 37 -14.44 -9.37 -24.86
N LEU A 38 -13.24 -9.94 -24.90
CA LEU A 38 -12.37 -10.22 -23.76
C LEU A 38 -11.17 -9.26 -23.83
N ALA A 39 -10.80 -8.68 -22.71
CA ALA A 39 -9.70 -7.73 -22.61
C ALA A 39 -8.76 -8.08 -21.45
N ASP A 40 -7.47 -7.87 -21.66
CA ASP A 40 -6.47 -8.02 -20.61
C ASP A 40 -6.14 -6.67 -19.97
N TYR A 41 -5.98 -6.67 -18.65
CA TYR A 41 -5.68 -5.50 -17.86
C TYR A 41 -4.41 -5.72 -17.05
N ARG A 42 -3.50 -4.75 -17.08
CA ARG A 42 -2.33 -4.67 -16.21
C ARG A 42 -2.68 -3.80 -15.00
N VAL A 43 -2.31 -4.27 -13.82
CA VAL A 43 -2.59 -3.59 -12.55
C VAL A 43 -1.29 -3.37 -11.81
N ALA A 44 -0.97 -2.12 -11.48
CA ALA A 44 0.15 -1.76 -10.61
C ALA A 44 -0.39 -1.17 -9.31
N LEU A 45 0.06 -1.70 -8.16
CA LEU A 45 -0.35 -1.23 -6.84
C LEU A 45 0.76 -0.38 -6.22
N LYS A 46 0.38 0.73 -5.62
CA LYS A 46 1.28 1.62 -4.89
C LYS A 46 0.69 1.94 -3.53
N ASP A 47 1.39 1.57 -2.47
CA ASP A 47 1.07 1.93 -1.10
C ASP A 47 1.70 3.30 -0.77
N GLU A 48 1.00 4.12 0.01
CA GLU A 48 1.48 5.45 0.39
C GLU A 48 2.75 5.40 1.25
N VAL A 49 2.92 4.32 2.02
CA VAL A 49 4.05 4.09 2.93
C VAL A 49 5.12 3.22 2.30
N LEU A 50 4.74 2.11 1.66
CA LEU A 50 5.69 1.14 1.12
C LEU A 50 6.18 1.47 -0.31
N GLY A 51 5.52 2.39 -1.02
CA GLY A 51 5.83 2.67 -2.42
C GLY A 51 5.21 1.62 -3.35
N GLU A 52 5.91 1.24 -4.42
CA GLU A 52 5.42 0.21 -5.34
C GLU A 52 5.32 -1.14 -4.61
N VAL A 53 4.13 -1.75 -4.68
CA VAL A 53 3.82 -3.03 -4.04
C VAL A 53 3.87 -4.11 -5.11
N ASP A 54 4.95 -4.89 -5.09
CA ASP A 54 5.24 -5.98 -6.03
C ASP A 54 5.25 -5.57 -7.52
N GLU A 55 5.54 -6.54 -8.37
CA GLU A 55 5.50 -6.37 -9.83
C GLU A 55 4.05 -6.25 -10.33
N PRO A 56 3.78 -5.43 -11.35
CA PRO A 56 2.44 -5.32 -11.91
C PRO A 56 1.88 -6.66 -12.40
N VAL A 57 0.65 -6.96 -12.02
CA VAL A 57 -0.04 -8.23 -12.34
C VAL A 57 -1.00 -8.08 -13.51
N MET A 58 -1.41 -9.22 -14.08
CA MET A 58 -2.33 -9.28 -15.21
C MET A 58 -3.67 -9.90 -14.81
N VAL A 59 -4.76 -9.19 -15.04
CA VAL A 59 -6.11 -9.76 -15.12
C VAL A 59 -6.36 -10.13 -16.58
N ARG A 60 -6.58 -11.42 -16.84
CA ARG A 60 -6.65 -11.94 -18.21
C ARG A 60 -8.10 -12.17 -18.64
N SER A 61 -8.38 -11.93 -19.91
CA SER A 61 -9.64 -12.32 -20.55
C SER A 61 -10.89 -11.80 -19.81
N TYR A 62 -10.83 -10.59 -19.25
CA TYR A 62 -11.97 -9.99 -18.57
C TYR A 62 -13.05 -9.62 -19.59
N PRO A 63 -14.30 -10.09 -19.46
CA PRO A 63 -15.35 -9.76 -20.40
C PRO A 63 -15.71 -8.29 -20.27
N ARG A 64 -15.61 -7.54 -21.37
CA ARG A 64 -15.81 -6.07 -21.33
C ARG A 64 -17.23 -5.66 -20.95
N TRP A 65 -18.17 -6.58 -21.08
CA TRP A 65 -19.58 -6.44 -20.70
C TRP A 65 -19.92 -7.17 -19.39
N ALA A 66 -18.94 -7.76 -18.70
CA ALA A 66 -19.14 -8.33 -17.38
C ALA A 66 -19.30 -7.19 -16.38
N GLY A 67 -20.56 -6.85 -16.10
CA GLY A 67 -20.94 -6.08 -14.91
C GLY A 67 -20.52 -4.62 -14.89
N ARG A 68 -20.43 -4.09 -13.67
CA ARG A 68 -20.07 -2.69 -13.38
C ARG A 68 -18.55 -2.56 -13.37
N VAL A 69 -18.04 -1.35 -13.59
CA VAL A 69 -16.61 -1.01 -13.42
C VAL A 69 -16.05 -1.52 -12.07
N TRP A 70 -16.88 -1.55 -11.04
CA TRP A 70 -16.53 -2.10 -9.73
C TRP A 70 -16.12 -3.59 -9.75
N ASP A 71 -16.68 -4.44 -10.61
CA ASP A 71 -16.27 -5.85 -10.70
C ASP A 71 -14.82 -5.95 -11.21
N LEU A 72 -14.48 -5.17 -12.23
CA LEU A 72 -13.10 -5.05 -12.72
C LEU A 72 -12.17 -4.56 -11.60
N VAL A 73 -12.56 -3.50 -10.89
CA VAL A 73 -11.76 -2.97 -9.77
C VAL A 73 -11.53 -4.04 -8.70
N THR A 74 -12.57 -4.76 -8.28
CA THR A 74 -12.45 -5.80 -7.26
C THR A 74 -11.52 -6.92 -7.71
N ARG A 75 -11.60 -7.37 -8.98
CA ARG A 75 -10.69 -8.39 -9.51
C ARG A 75 -9.26 -7.89 -9.64
N CYS A 76 -9.06 -6.66 -10.10
CA CYS A 76 -7.76 -6.03 -10.15
C CYS A 76 -7.12 -6.00 -8.75
N LEU A 77 -7.88 -5.61 -7.73
CA LEU A 77 -7.41 -5.60 -6.34
C LEU A 77 -7.10 -6.99 -5.82
N ALA A 78 -7.98 -7.98 -6.03
CA ALA A 78 -7.73 -9.36 -5.60
C ALA A 78 -6.46 -9.92 -6.24
N THR A 79 -6.33 -9.74 -7.57
CA THR A 79 -5.17 -10.18 -8.34
C THR A 79 -3.88 -9.51 -7.88
N ALA A 80 -3.91 -8.19 -7.63
CA ALA A 80 -2.74 -7.45 -7.17
C ALA A 80 -2.33 -7.84 -5.74
N LEU A 81 -3.29 -8.03 -4.84
CA LEU A 81 -3.03 -8.40 -3.45
C LEU A 81 -2.64 -9.87 -3.27
N ASN A 82 -2.93 -10.73 -4.25
CA ASN A 82 -2.71 -12.17 -4.17
C ASN A 82 -1.82 -12.69 -5.32
N GLN A 83 -0.82 -11.91 -5.71
CA GLN A 83 0.26 -12.35 -6.61
C GLN A 83 -0.25 -12.98 -7.92
N GLY A 84 -1.27 -12.37 -8.53
CA GLY A 84 -1.83 -12.84 -9.80
C GLY A 84 -3.02 -13.80 -9.68
N ARG A 85 -3.48 -14.13 -8.46
CA ARG A 85 -4.66 -14.99 -8.25
C ARG A 85 -5.90 -14.13 -8.00
N GLU A 86 -7.01 -14.43 -8.69
CA GLU A 86 -8.30 -13.73 -8.54
C GLU A 86 -9.06 -14.13 -7.26
N GLU A 87 -8.36 -14.15 -6.12
CA GLU A 87 -8.91 -14.46 -4.79
C GLU A 87 -8.29 -13.49 -3.79
N LEU A 88 -9.02 -13.12 -2.74
CA LEU A 88 -8.43 -12.30 -1.67
C LEU A 88 -7.42 -13.15 -0.87
N PRO A 89 -6.23 -12.61 -0.54
CA PRO A 89 -5.31 -13.31 0.32
C PRO A 89 -5.91 -13.48 1.71
N SER A 90 -5.45 -14.49 2.45
CA SER A 90 -5.81 -14.61 3.86
C SER A 90 -5.42 -13.35 4.62
N ARG A 91 -6.23 -12.96 5.60
CA ARG A 91 -5.92 -11.80 6.44
C ARG A 91 -4.53 -11.99 7.06
N PRO A 92 -3.63 -10.99 6.98
CA PRO A 92 -2.33 -11.06 7.63
C PRO A 92 -2.48 -11.31 9.13
N ALA A 93 -1.67 -12.22 9.67
CA ALA A 93 -1.61 -12.47 11.10
C ALA A 93 -1.05 -11.24 11.83
N LYS A 94 -1.51 -11.00 13.07
CA LYS A 94 -0.90 -9.96 13.91
C LYS A 94 0.54 -10.38 14.25
N PRO A 95 1.53 -9.48 14.09
CA PRO A 95 2.90 -9.81 14.42
C PRO A 95 3.05 -9.99 15.93
N GLU A 96 3.65 -11.12 16.33
CA GLU A 96 4.01 -11.39 17.72
C GLU A 96 5.36 -10.76 18.02
N VAL A 97 5.35 -9.67 18.79
CA VAL A 97 6.56 -8.92 19.17
C VAL A 97 6.72 -8.95 20.69
N PRO A 98 7.88 -9.38 21.22
CA PRO A 98 8.13 -9.40 22.65
C PRO A 98 8.03 -8.01 23.29
N VAL A 99 7.29 -7.90 24.39
CA VAL A 99 7.27 -6.71 25.25
C VAL A 99 8.20 -6.93 26.43
N ARG A 100 9.16 -6.03 26.61
CA ARG A 100 10.15 -6.03 27.69
C ARG A 100 9.86 -4.94 28.71
N MET A 101 10.49 -5.05 29.88
CA MET A 101 10.48 -4.03 30.93
C MET A 101 11.93 -3.60 31.19
N ASN A 102 12.18 -2.31 31.40
CA ASN A 102 13.50 -1.82 31.83
C ASN A 102 13.57 -1.69 33.35
N ASP A 103 14.75 -1.40 33.89
CA ASP A 103 14.98 -1.23 35.33
C ASP A 103 14.17 -0.07 35.94
N ALA A 104 13.77 0.89 35.11
CA ALA A 104 12.90 2.00 35.49
C ALA A 104 11.38 1.65 35.45
N GLY A 105 11.02 0.40 35.14
CA GLY A 105 9.64 -0.10 35.14
C GLY A 105 8.83 0.19 33.87
N PHE A 106 9.44 0.76 32.83
CA PHE A 106 8.75 1.05 31.57
C PHE A 106 8.66 -0.19 30.67
N ARG A 107 7.46 -0.44 30.13
CA ARG A 107 7.21 -1.51 29.15
C ARG A 107 7.46 -1.02 27.73
N TYR A 108 8.25 -1.75 26.95
CA TYR A 108 8.65 -1.36 25.60
C TYR A 108 8.77 -2.55 24.64
N ALA A 109 8.61 -2.28 23.35
CA ALA A 109 8.91 -3.19 22.25
C ALA A 109 10.13 -2.67 21.48
N ARG A 110 11.01 -3.56 20.99
CA ARG A 110 12.16 -3.16 20.17
C ARG A 110 11.74 -3.05 18.71
N LEU A 111 12.04 -1.92 18.08
CA LEU A 111 11.73 -1.70 16.67
C LEU A 111 12.40 -2.75 15.78
N GLY A 112 13.64 -3.15 16.10
CA GLY A 112 14.37 -4.19 15.37
C GLY A 112 13.69 -5.57 15.36
N GLU A 113 12.83 -5.86 16.33
CA GLU A 113 12.12 -7.15 16.46
C GLU A 113 10.75 -7.15 15.76
N ILE A 114 10.29 -5.98 15.32
CA ILE A 114 9.04 -5.88 14.55
C ILE A 114 9.33 -6.33 13.11
N PRO A 115 8.60 -7.32 12.57
CA PRO A 115 8.78 -7.76 11.19
C PRO A 115 8.30 -6.69 10.21
N GLU A 116 8.89 -6.66 9.01
CA GLU A 116 8.29 -5.93 7.90
C GLU A 116 7.00 -6.63 7.41
N PRO A 117 6.01 -5.87 6.91
CA PRO A 117 6.01 -4.42 6.71
C PRO A 117 5.59 -3.62 7.96
N ALA A 118 5.20 -4.29 9.05
CA ALA A 118 4.63 -3.65 10.23
C ALA A 118 5.57 -2.62 10.87
N ARG A 119 6.88 -2.88 10.85
CA ARG A 119 7.90 -1.93 11.33
C ARG A 119 7.86 -0.61 10.57
N THR A 120 7.83 -0.65 9.24
CA THR A 120 7.77 0.56 8.41
C THR A 120 6.52 1.40 8.73
N PHE A 121 5.34 0.77 8.78
CA PHE A 121 4.10 1.46 9.15
C PHE A 121 4.13 2.03 10.57
N PHE A 122 4.61 1.24 11.54
CA PHE A 122 4.68 1.66 12.92
C PHE A 122 5.65 2.84 13.11
N GLY A 123 6.79 2.83 12.42
CA GLY A 123 7.75 3.92 12.41
C GLY A 123 7.13 5.25 11.96
N ARG A 124 6.28 5.25 10.92
CA ARG A 124 5.55 6.45 10.47
C ARG A 124 4.57 6.95 11.55
N THR A 125 3.92 6.05 12.27
CA THR A 125 2.97 6.38 13.34
C THR A 125 3.63 6.92 14.61
N LEU A 126 4.92 6.63 14.84
CA LEU A 126 5.67 7.10 16.00
C LEU A 126 6.11 8.57 15.93
N GLY A 127 5.95 9.26 14.79
CA GLY A 127 6.32 10.67 14.62
C GLY A 127 5.56 11.59 15.56
N GLY A 128 6.06 11.76 16.79
CA GLY A 128 5.44 12.54 17.87
C GLY A 128 5.35 11.82 19.21
N SER A 129 5.66 10.52 19.29
CA SER A 129 5.73 9.79 20.57
C SER A 129 7.12 9.89 21.21
N GLY A 130 7.17 9.93 22.53
CA GLY A 130 8.42 9.76 23.27
C GLY A 130 8.96 8.33 23.10
N ILE A 131 10.27 8.17 23.02
CA ILE A 131 10.91 6.84 23.00
C ILE A 131 11.51 6.54 24.39
N PRO A 132 11.29 5.34 24.96
CA PRO A 132 11.89 4.97 26.25
C PRO A 132 13.41 4.80 26.14
N ASP A 133 13.90 4.42 24.96
CA ASP A 133 15.32 4.34 24.60
C ASP A 133 15.47 4.31 23.07
N ARG A 134 16.68 4.51 22.53
CA ARG A 134 16.96 4.41 21.09
C ARG A 134 16.57 3.04 20.55
N GLY A 135 15.81 3.02 19.45
CA GLY A 135 15.37 1.77 18.82
C GLY A 135 14.24 1.04 19.57
N CYS A 136 13.63 1.68 20.57
CA CYS A 136 12.52 1.14 21.33
C CYS A 136 11.28 2.04 21.19
N ALA A 137 10.10 1.45 21.30
CA ALA A 137 8.84 2.15 21.41
C ALA A 137 8.11 1.68 22.66
N TYR A 138 7.29 2.54 23.27
CA TYR A 138 6.48 2.11 24.40
C TYR A 138 5.51 0.99 24.00
N ALA A 139 5.27 0.06 24.92
CA ALA A 139 4.35 -1.04 24.68
C ALA A 139 2.93 -0.55 24.39
N HIS A 140 2.49 0.54 25.03
CA HIS A 140 1.17 1.11 24.75
C HIS A 140 1.06 1.67 23.34
N ASP A 141 2.12 2.30 22.79
CA ASP A 141 2.13 2.77 21.41
C ASP A 141 2.03 1.59 20.43
N TRP A 142 2.75 0.51 20.73
CA TRP A 142 2.71 -0.72 19.94
C TRP A 142 1.31 -1.36 19.94
N PHE A 143 0.67 -1.47 21.10
CA PHE A 143 -0.69 -2.03 21.19
C PHE A 143 -1.74 -1.12 20.54
N ASN A 144 -1.61 0.20 20.70
CA ASN A 144 -2.45 1.18 20.03
C ASN A 144 -2.37 1.02 18.50
N PHE A 145 -1.16 0.89 17.97
CA PHE A 145 -0.94 0.61 16.54
C PHE A 145 -1.62 -0.70 16.09
N LEU A 146 -1.44 -1.81 16.83
CA LEU A 146 -2.05 -3.10 16.49
C LEU A 146 -3.59 -3.12 16.55
N ASN A 147 -4.18 -2.19 17.31
CA ASN A 147 -5.62 -2.04 17.43
C ASN A 147 -6.18 -0.97 16.49
N GLY A 148 -5.34 -0.36 15.65
CA GLY A 148 -5.75 0.74 14.75
C GLY A 148 -6.12 2.01 15.51
N GLN A 149 -5.66 2.17 16.75
CA GLN A 149 -5.92 3.33 17.59
C GLN A 149 -4.75 4.31 17.50
N ARG A 150 -4.68 5.10 16.40
CA ARG A 150 -3.97 6.38 16.29
C ARG A 150 -4.10 6.96 14.88
#